data_AF-A0A497SNL2-F1
#
_entry.id   AF-A0A497SNL2-F1
#
_cell.length_a   1.000
_cell.length_b   1.000
_cell.length_c   1.000
_cell.angle_alpha   90.00
_cell.angle_beta   90.00
_cell.angle_gamma   90.00
#
_symmetry.space_group_name_H-M   'P 1'
#
loop_
_entity.id
_entity.type
_entity.pdbx_description
1 polymer ?
#
loop_
_entity_poly.entity_id
_entity_poly.type
_entity_poly.pdbx_seq_one_letter_code
_entity_poly.pdbx_strand_id
1 'polypeptide(L)'
;MKGQWFIVAAVLFSFSLLSVFNIFESYSEMDFTSVLKNDEDVISSNIIRELKQIEKNSTNAGNLEADVSEFLEMTEANLIGKGYYFEYNFSASSPNDLNYNLTIKGRNMEIKYKS
;
A
#
# COMPACT_ATOMS: atom_id res chain seq x y z
N MET A 1 39.20 -38.84 -31.65
CA MET A 1 38.96 -37.38 -31.70
C MET A 1 37.48 -36.98 -31.72
N LYS A 2 36.52 -37.81 -32.18
CA LYS A 2 35.08 -37.43 -32.23
C LYS A 2 34.39 -37.32 -30.84
N GLY A 3 34.79 -38.12 -29.85
CA GLY A 3 34.19 -38.10 -28.52
C GLY A 3 34.55 -36.88 -27.66
N GLN A 4 35.72 -36.26 -27.91
CA GLN A 4 36.13 -35.05 -27.20
C GLN A 4 35.24 -33.85 -27.57
N TRP A 5 34.84 -33.76 -28.84
CA TRP A 5 33.91 -32.72 -29.30
C TRP A 5 32.51 -32.86 -28.69
N PHE A 6 32.06 -34.09 -28.41
CA PHE A 6 30.80 -34.32 -27.72
C PHE A 6 30.82 -33.80 -26.27
N ILE A 7 31.92 -34.04 -25.55
CA ILE A 7 32.10 -33.53 -24.19
C ILE A 7 32.14 -32.01 -24.18
N VAL A 8 32.86 -31.40 -25.12
CA VAL A 8 32.91 -29.93 -25.27
C VAL A 8 31.53 -29.35 -25.58
N ALA A 9 30.75 -29.98 -26.46
CA ALA A 9 29.39 -29.55 -26.77
C ALA A 9 28.45 -29.66 -25.57
N ALA A 10 28.54 -30.74 -24.79
CA ALA A 10 27.73 -30.93 -23.58
C ALA A 10 28.03 -29.89 -22.50
N VAL A 11 29.31 -29.53 -22.31
CA VAL A 11 29.73 -28.49 -21.37
C VAL A 11 29.21 -27.12 -21.79
N LEU A 12 29.35 -26.77 -23.08
CA LEU A 12 28.84 -25.49 -23.61
C LEU A 12 27.32 -25.40 -23.49
N PHE A 13 26.60 -26.47 -23.82
CA PHE A 13 25.14 -26.51 -23.70
C PHE A 13 24.69 -26.35 -22.24
N SER A 14 25.37 -27.02 -21.30
CA SER A 14 25.08 -26.90 -19.88
C SER A 14 25.34 -25.49 -19.34
N PHE A 15 26.43 -24.85 -19.79
CA PHE A 15 26.75 -23.47 -19.43
C PHE A 15 25.74 -22.46 -19.99
N SER A 16 25.31 -22.64 -21.25
CA SER A 16 24.25 -21.81 -21.83
C SER A 16 22.93 -21.97 -21.09
N LEU A 17 22.57 -23.20 -20.73
CA LEU A 17 21.34 -23.46 -19.97
C LEU A 17 21.38 -22.81 -18.58
N LEU A 18 22.51 -22.95 -17.88
CA LEU A 18 22.74 -22.30 -16.58
C LEU A 18 22.67 -20.76 -16.69
N SER A 19 23.25 -20.20 -17.75
CA SER A 19 23.22 -18.74 -18.00
C SER A 19 21.79 -18.25 -18.24
N VAL A 20 21.00 -19.00 -18.99
CA VAL A 20 19.58 -18.68 -19.22
C VAL A 20 18.80 -18.73 -17.90
N PHE A 21 18.98 -19.78 -17.10
CA PHE A 21 18.32 -19.87 -15.80
C PHE A 21 18.70 -18.73 -14.85
N ASN A 22 19.99 -18.37 -14.76
CA ASN A 22 20.43 -17.24 -13.93
C ASN A 22 19.86 -15.90 -14.41
N ILE A 23 19.69 -15.70 -15.71
CA ILE A 23 19.04 -14.51 -16.26
C ILE A 23 17.56 -14.50 -15.85
N PHE A 24 16.85 -15.61 -16.01
CA PHE A 24 15.44 -15.71 -15.60
C PHE A 24 15.26 -15.54 -14.08
N GLU A 25 16.13 -16.13 -13.27
CA GLU A 25 16.15 -15.97 -11.82
C GLU A 25 16.35 -14.51 -11.45
N SER A 26 17.34 -13.83 -12.07
CA SER A 26 17.58 -12.39 -11.89
C SER A 26 16.40 -11.52 -12.32
N TYR A 27 15.64 -11.89 -13.36
CA TYR A 27 14.41 -11.19 -13.73
C TYR A 27 13.22 -11.51 -12.81
N SER A 28 13.20 -12.68 -12.17
CA SER A 28 12.17 -13.03 -11.18
C SER A 28 12.44 -12.39 -9.81
N GLU A 29 13.71 -12.16 -9.48
CA GLU A 29 14.14 -11.40 -8.30
C GLU A 29 14.11 -9.88 -8.51
N MET A 30 13.91 -9.40 -9.74
CA MET A 30 13.58 -7.99 -9.95
C MET A 30 12.21 -7.72 -9.37
N ASP A 31 12.24 -7.18 -8.16
CA ASP A 31 11.12 -6.67 -7.39
C ASP A 31 10.38 -5.60 -8.22
N PHE A 32 9.36 -6.02 -8.99
CA PHE A 32 8.49 -5.16 -9.79
C PHE A 32 7.67 -4.17 -8.94
N THR A 33 7.79 -4.25 -7.62
CA THR A 33 7.19 -3.40 -6.61
C THR A 33 7.56 -1.92 -6.75
N SER A 34 8.64 -1.58 -7.46
CA SER A 34 9.06 -0.18 -7.68
C SER A 34 8.47 0.52 -8.91
N VAL A 35 7.96 -0.22 -9.91
CA VAL A 35 7.46 0.36 -11.19
C VAL A 35 5.94 0.34 -11.27
N LEU A 36 5.28 -0.53 -10.50
CA LEU A 36 3.85 -0.44 -10.27
C LEU A 36 3.63 0.61 -9.19
N LYS A 37 3.34 1.85 -9.61
CA LYS A 37 2.57 2.78 -8.79
C LYS A 37 1.26 2.06 -8.52
N ASN A 38 1.19 1.37 -7.39
CA ASN A 38 0.20 0.33 -7.16
C ASN A 38 -1.15 1.03 -7.05
N ASP A 39 -2.23 0.48 -7.62
CA ASP A 39 -3.56 1.10 -7.48
C ASP A 39 -3.90 1.31 -6.00
N GLU A 40 -3.35 0.46 -5.12
CA GLU A 40 -3.38 0.57 -3.67
C GLU A 40 -2.72 1.85 -3.13
N ASP A 41 -1.60 2.31 -3.70
CA ASP A 41 -0.94 3.56 -3.30
C ASP A 41 -1.81 4.76 -3.66
N VAL A 42 -2.46 4.71 -4.84
CA VAL A 42 -3.36 5.76 -5.32
C VAL A 42 -4.63 5.81 -4.46
N ILE A 43 -5.20 4.64 -4.15
CA ILE A 43 -6.34 4.50 -3.24
C ILE A 43 -5.98 5.07 -1.86
N SER A 44 -4.85 4.65 -1.29
CA SER A 44 -4.39 5.11 0.03
C SER A 44 -4.18 6.62 0.06
N SER A 45 -3.54 7.19 -0.96
CA SER A 45 -3.31 8.63 -1.09
C SER A 45 -4.63 9.42 -1.17
N ASN A 46 -5.61 8.90 -1.92
CA ASN A 46 -6.93 9.51 -2.01
C ASN A 46 -7.68 9.48 -0.68
N ILE A 47 -7.61 8.38 0.06
CA ILE A 47 -8.25 8.24 1.37
C ILE A 47 -7.65 9.23 2.37
N ILE A 48 -6.32 9.33 2.42
CA ILE A 48 -5.63 10.31 3.28
C ILE A 48 -5.99 11.75 2.90
N ARG A 49 -6.12 12.04 1.61
CA ARG A 49 -6.50 13.37 1.11
C ARG A 49 -7.91 13.75 1.54
N GLU A 50 -8.88 12.86 1.38
CA GLU A 50 -10.27 13.09 1.82
C GLU A 50 -10.37 13.22 3.34
N LEU A 51 -9.69 12.37 4.12
CA LEU A 51 -9.65 12.49 5.59
C LEU A 51 -9.13 13.86 6.05
N LYS A 52 -8.07 14.38 5.40
CA LYS A 52 -7.57 15.74 5.69
C LYS A 52 -8.55 16.83 5.28
N GLN A 53 -9.35 16.60 4.25
CA GLN A 53 -10.34 17.55 3.79
C GLN A 53 -11.56 17.60 4.73
N ILE A 54 -12.01 16.44 5.21
CA ILE A 54 -13.05 16.31 6.25
C ILE A 54 -12.58 16.99 7.55
N GLU A 55 -11.34 16.75 7.96
CA GLU A 55 -10.72 17.40 9.11
C GLU A 55 -10.72 18.93 8.98
N LYS A 56 -10.27 19.45 7.84
CA LYS A 56 -10.21 20.89 7.57
C LYS A 56 -11.59 21.56 7.52
N ASN A 57 -12.61 20.85 7.06
CA ASN A 57 -13.97 21.37 6.93
C ASN A 57 -14.78 21.25 8.23
N SER A 58 -14.33 20.40 9.16
CA SER A 58 -15.01 20.17 10.42
C SER A 58 -14.82 21.33 11.38
N THR A 59 -15.94 21.92 11.79
CA THR A 59 -15.99 23.03 12.76
C THR A 59 -16.16 22.55 14.20
N ASN A 60 -16.51 21.28 14.41
CA ASN A 60 -16.73 20.69 15.73
C ASN A 60 -16.32 19.21 15.74
N ALA A 61 -15.75 18.75 16.86
CA ALA A 61 -15.26 17.38 17.04
C ALA A 61 -16.36 16.31 16.93
N GLY A 62 -17.59 16.63 17.34
CA GLY A 62 -18.72 15.71 17.23
C GLY A 62 -19.18 15.48 15.78
N ASN A 63 -19.07 16.49 14.92
CA ASN A 63 -19.38 16.34 13.49
C ASN A 63 -18.24 15.60 12.78
N LEU A 64 -17.00 15.85 13.19
CA LEU A 64 -15.82 15.18 12.65
C LEU A 64 -15.88 13.66 12.83
N GLU A 65 -16.26 13.18 14.02
CA GLU A 65 -16.36 11.74 14.28
C GLU A 65 -17.38 11.07 13.36
N ALA A 66 -18.56 11.68 13.21
CA ALA A 66 -19.61 11.17 12.33
C ALA A 66 -19.19 11.19 10.85
N ASP A 67 -18.65 12.31 10.36
CA ASP A 67 -18.24 12.48 8.96
C ASP A 67 -17.10 11.51 8.59
N VAL A 68 -16.13 11.32 9.49
CA VAL A 68 -15.03 10.38 9.29
C VAL A 68 -15.53 8.93 9.34
N SER A 69 -16.46 8.60 10.25
CA SER A 69 -17.03 7.25 10.35
C SER A 69 -17.82 6.88 9.09
N GLU A 70 -18.68 7.79 8.60
CA GLU A 70 -19.46 7.57 7.37
C GLU A 70 -18.55 7.37 6.16
N PHE A 71 -17.50 8.19 6.04
CA PHE A 71 -16.52 8.06 4.97
C PHE A 71 -15.78 6.71 5.01
N LEU A 72 -15.36 6.25 6.20
CA LEU A 72 -14.65 4.98 6.36
C LEU A 72 -15.55 3.79 6.07
N GLU A 73 -16.82 3.80 6.51
CA GLU A 73 -17.79 2.74 6.21
C GLU A 73 -18.05 2.63 4.70
N MET A 74 -18.28 3.76 4.02
CA MET A 74 -18.45 3.78 2.56
C MET A 74 -17.20 3.28 1.83
N THR A 75 -16.02 3.62 2.34
CA THR A 75 -14.74 3.23 1.73
C THR A 75 -14.48 1.74 1.93
N GLU A 76 -14.70 1.22 3.14
CA GLU A 76 -14.57 -0.21 3.46
C GLU A 76 -15.52 -1.05 2.59
N ALA A 77 -16.80 -0.66 2.49
CA ALA A 77 -17.79 -1.37 1.66
C ALA A 77 -17.37 -1.45 0.18
N ASN A 78 -16.84 -0.34 -0.37
CA ASN A 78 -16.43 -0.28 -1.77
C ASN A 78 -15.11 -1.01 -2.06
N LEU A 79 -14.17 -1.03 -1.11
CA LEU A 79 -12.87 -1.67 -1.29
C LEU A 79 -12.92 -3.18 -1.03
N ILE A 80 -13.63 -3.61 0.01
CA ILE A 80 -13.86 -5.03 0.28
C ILE A 80 -14.64 -5.66 -0.87
N GLY A 81 -15.65 -4.98 -1.41
CA GLY A 81 -16.42 -5.45 -2.57
C GLY A 81 -15.58 -5.66 -3.84
N LYS A 82 -14.39 -5.07 -3.90
CA LYS A 82 -13.42 -5.20 -5.00
C LYS A 82 -12.25 -6.13 -4.67
N GLY A 83 -12.25 -6.77 -3.50
CA GLY A 83 -11.22 -7.71 -3.07
C GLY A 83 -9.96 -7.06 -2.47
N TYR A 84 -10.00 -5.77 -2.14
CA TYR A 84 -8.88 -5.09 -1.49
C TYR A 84 -8.91 -5.27 0.03
N TYR A 85 -7.74 -5.50 0.61
CA TYR A 85 -7.56 -5.43 2.06
C TYR A 85 -7.54 -3.96 2.50
N PHE A 86 -8.35 -3.60 3.49
CA PHE A 86 -8.49 -2.23 3.96
C PHE A 86 -8.12 -2.13 5.44
N GLU A 87 -6.95 -1.57 5.72
CA GLU A 87 -6.49 -1.22 7.06
C GLU A 87 -5.88 0.19 7.02
N TYR A 88 -6.31 1.04 7.95
CA TYR A 88 -5.89 2.44 8.00
C TYR A 88 -5.36 2.78 9.38
N ASN A 89 -4.22 3.46 9.38
CA ASN A 89 -3.62 4.06 10.57
C ASN A 89 -3.43 5.55 10.29
N PHE A 90 -4.33 6.37 10.79
CA PHE A 90 -4.34 7.81 10.56
C PHE A 90 -4.19 8.53 11.89
N SER A 91 -3.29 9.51 11.94
CA SER A 91 -3.14 10.38 13.10
C SER A 91 -3.09 11.82 12.62
N ALA A 92 -4.03 12.63 13.08
CA ALA A 92 -4.07 14.07 12.82
C ALA A 92 -4.13 14.84 14.13
N SER A 93 -3.33 15.89 14.21
CA SER A 93 -3.44 16.91 15.26
C SER A 93 -4.02 18.16 14.62
N SER A 94 -5.17 18.64 15.11
CA SER A 94 -5.72 19.91 14.64
C SER A 94 -4.75 21.05 14.97
N PRO A 95 -4.32 21.86 13.97
CA PRO A 95 -3.48 23.03 14.20
C PRO A 95 -4.22 24.21 14.84
N ASN A 96 -5.57 24.20 14.82
CA ASN A 96 -6.43 25.30 15.26
C ASN A 96 -7.26 24.94 16.53
N ASP A 97 -7.83 25.98 17.16
CA ASP A 97 -8.57 26.13 18.44
C ASP A 97 -9.22 24.92 19.13
N LEU A 98 -9.54 23.84 18.41
CA LEU A 98 -10.17 22.64 18.97
C LEU A 98 -9.16 21.70 19.65
N ASN A 99 -7.86 21.91 19.45
CA ASN A 99 -6.76 21.26 20.17
C ASN A 99 -7.02 19.75 20.37
N TYR A 100 -7.22 18.97 19.31
CA TYR A 100 -7.47 17.53 19.42
C TYR A 100 -6.48 16.70 18.60
N ASN A 101 -6.26 15.48 19.05
CA ASN A 101 -5.55 14.41 18.36
C ASN A 101 -6.57 13.34 17.96
N LEU A 102 -6.82 13.22 16.66
CA LEU A 102 -7.60 12.14 16.07
C LEU A 102 -6.65 10.99 15.74
N THR A 103 -6.89 9.83 16.33
CA THR A 103 -6.18 8.58 16.03
C THR A 103 -7.19 7.57 15.52
N ILE A 104 -6.89 6.97 14.37
CA ILE A 104 -7.72 5.95 13.75
C ILE A 104 -6.84 4.73 13.51
N LYS A 105 -7.22 3.57 14.06
CA LYS A 105 -6.51 2.29 13.92
C LYS A 105 -7.50 1.19 13.58
N GLY A 106 -7.58 0.84 12.30
CA GLY A 106 -8.63 -0.05 11.80
C GLY A 106 -10.01 0.47 12.22
N ARG A 107 -10.85 -0.37 12.82
CA ARG A 107 -12.21 0.02 13.26
C ARG A 107 -12.28 0.89 14.51
N ASN A 108 -11.15 1.14 15.18
CA ASN A 108 -11.14 1.93 16.41
C ASN A 108 -10.76 3.39 16.08
N MET A 109 -11.65 4.31 16.44
CA MET A 109 -11.41 5.75 16.38
C MET A 109 -11.29 6.30 17.80
N GLU A 110 -10.28 7.15 18.04
CA GLU A 110 -10.05 7.80 19.32
C GLU A 110 -9.76 9.29 19.08
N ILE A 111 -10.60 10.16 19.65
CA ILE A 111 -10.39 11.62 19.64
C ILE A 111 -9.96 12.04 21.04
N LYS A 112 -8.73 12.56 21.17
CA LYS A 112 -8.21 13.11 22.42
C LYS A 112 -8.10 14.62 22.34
N TYR A 113 -8.78 15.33 23.21
CA TYR A 113 -8.55 16.75 23.41
C TYR A 113 -7.18 16.95 24.11
N LYS A 114 -6.31 17.77 23.53
CA LYS A 114 -5.14 18.35 24.16
C LYS A 114 -5.62 19.37 25.20
N SER A 115 -5.47 18.97 26.46
CA SER A 115 -5.51 19.86 27.63
C SER A 115 -4.45 20.96 27.53
#